data_AF-A0A8C5S5E1-F1
#
_entry.id   AF-A0A8C5S5E1-F1
#
_cell.length_a   1.000
_cell.length_b   1.000
_cell.length_c   1.000
_cell.angle_alpha   90.00
_cell.angle_beta   90.00
_cell.angle_gamma   90.00
#
_symmetry.space_group_name_H-M   'P 1'
#
loop_
_entity.id
_entity.type
_entity.pdbx_description
1 polymer ?
#
loop_
_entity_poly.entity_id
_entity_poly.type
_entity_poly.pdbx_seq_one_letter_code
_entity_poly.pdbx_strand_id
1 'polypeptide(L)'
;EAPINVNDVKLVTPTQSYDLPDVKLFESHHCPYLISLGICGTHYPLSIAFIVVNEFCERFSYYGMKAVLSLYFLYFLHWDETTSTSVYHAFSSLCYFSPVIGAFIADSWLGKYK
;
A
#
# COMPACT_ATOMS: atom_id res chain seq x y z
N GLU A 1 61.85 -0.11 4.05
CA GLU A 1 60.40 0.19 3.95
C GLU A 1 60.14 0.87 2.61
N ALA A 2 59.09 0.47 1.87
CA ALA A 2 58.64 1.15 0.66
C ALA A 2 57.23 1.73 0.90
N PRO A 3 56.94 2.97 0.47
CA PRO A 3 55.72 3.68 0.83
C PRO A 3 54.49 3.15 0.10
N ILE A 4 53.48 2.75 0.87
CA ILE A 4 52.12 2.43 0.42
C ILE A 4 51.48 3.65 -0.24
N ASN A 5 51.14 3.52 -1.53
CA ASN A 5 50.48 4.54 -2.34
C ASN A 5 48.96 4.49 -2.08
N VAL A 6 48.37 5.59 -1.65
CA VAL A 6 46.98 5.67 -1.15
C VAL A 6 45.90 5.72 -2.26
N ASN A 7 46.28 5.46 -3.51
CA ASN A 7 45.35 5.50 -4.65
C ASN A 7 44.56 4.20 -4.89
N ASP A 8 44.76 3.16 -4.06
CA ASP A 8 44.07 1.86 -4.17
C ASP A 8 42.91 1.67 -3.17
N VAL A 9 42.40 2.74 -2.55
CA VAL A 9 41.15 2.67 -1.78
C VAL A 9 39.98 3.05 -2.68
N LYS A 10 39.66 2.17 -3.63
CA LYS A 10 38.40 2.25 -4.37
C LYS A 10 37.30 1.75 -3.44
N LEU A 11 36.49 2.68 -2.95
CA LEU A 11 35.28 2.40 -2.16
C LEU A 11 34.41 1.38 -2.89
N VAL A 12 34.39 0.15 -2.37
CA VAL A 12 33.45 -0.90 -2.78
C VAL A 12 32.09 -0.55 -2.18
N THR A 13 31.33 0.27 -2.90
CA THR A 13 29.87 0.29 -2.78
C THR A 13 29.31 -0.96 -3.47
N PRO A 14 28.52 -1.81 -2.80
CA PRO A 14 27.90 -2.96 -3.44
C PRO A 14 26.70 -2.49 -4.25
N THR A 15 26.94 -1.98 -5.47
CA THR A 15 25.94 -2.01 -6.54
C THR A 15 26.26 -3.17 -7.45
N GLN A 16 26.15 -4.40 -6.92
CA GLN A 16 26.25 -5.59 -7.73
C GLN A 16 24.85 -5.97 -8.20
N SER A 17 24.61 -5.60 -9.45
CA SER A 17 23.64 -6.12 -10.40
C SER A 17 23.33 -7.61 -10.21
N TYR A 18 22.08 -7.92 -9.86
CA TYR A 18 21.46 -9.19 -10.21
C TYR A 18 20.71 -8.97 -11.53
N ASP A 19 21.25 -9.55 -12.60
CA ASP A 19 20.56 -9.79 -13.86
C ASP A 19 19.24 -10.55 -13.59
N LEU A 20 18.10 -9.85 -13.69
CA LEU A 20 16.82 -10.50 -13.94
C LEU A 20 16.55 -10.43 -15.45
N PRO A 21 16.65 -11.55 -16.18
CA PRO A 21 16.30 -11.58 -17.59
C PRO A 21 14.78 -11.67 -17.72
N ASP A 22 14.02 -10.63 -17.32
CA ASP A 22 12.56 -10.54 -17.57
C ASP A 22 12.01 -9.11 -17.44
N VAL A 23 12.83 -8.09 -17.74
CA VAL A 23 12.35 -6.70 -17.91
C VAL A 23 12.38 -6.32 -19.39
N LYS A 24 11.73 -7.15 -20.22
CA LYS A 24 11.48 -6.86 -21.64
C LYS A 24 10.16 -7.47 -22.10
N LEU A 25 9.02 -7.00 -21.57
CA LEU A 25 7.73 -7.25 -22.24
C LEU A 25 6.53 -6.41 -21.78
N PHE A 26 6.74 -5.20 -21.26
CA PHE A 26 5.61 -4.28 -21.07
C PHE A 26 5.92 -2.84 -21.49
N GLU A 27 6.59 -2.72 -22.63
CA GLU A 27 6.49 -1.53 -23.43
C GLU A 27 5.99 -1.98 -24.80
N SER A 28 4.67 -1.99 -24.98
CA SER A 28 4.00 -1.38 -26.14
C SER A 28 2.56 -1.88 -26.33
N HIS A 29 1.68 -0.92 -26.66
CA HIS A 29 0.38 -1.06 -27.34
C HIS A 29 -0.90 -1.29 -26.50
N HIS A 30 -1.26 -0.35 -25.64
CA HIS A 30 -2.51 0.42 -25.81
C HIS A 30 -2.61 1.48 -24.71
N CYS A 31 -2.58 2.74 -25.13
CA CYS A 31 -2.88 3.88 -24.30
C CYS A 31 -4.39 4.15 -24.40
N PRO A 32 -5.23 3.78 -23.41
CA PRO A 32 -6.45 4.51 -23.19
C PRO A 32 -6.07 5.80 -22.45
N TYR A 33 -5.95 6.85 -23.24
CA TYR A 33 -6.43 8.19 -22.89
C TYR A 33 -7.61 8.10 -21.90
N LEU A 34 -7.62 8.98 -20.88
CA LEU A 34 -8.66 9.24 -19.87
C LEU A 34 -8.29 8.91 -18.42
N ILE A 35 -7.23 9.52 -17.88
CA ILE A 35 -7.27 10.35 -16.65
C ILE A 35 -5.97 11.15 -16.66
N SER A 36 -5.98 12.29 -17.36
CA SER A 36 -4.94 13.30 -17.22
C SER A 36 -5.16 14.06 -15.92
N LEU A 37 -4.94 13.40 -14.78
CA LEU A 37 -4.77 14.10 -13.50
C LEU A 37 -3.30 14.55 -13.42
N GLY A 38 -2.96 15.50 -14.29
CA GLY A 38 -1.66 16.15 -14.28
C GLY A 38 -1.53 16.97 -13.01
N ILE A 39 -0.73 16.49 -12.06
CA ILE A 39 -0.14 17.40 -11.08
C ILE A 39 0.95 18.15 -11.83
N CYS A 40 0.59 19.35 -12.28
CA CYS A 40 1.47 20.23 -13.04
C CYS A 40 2.72 20.55 -12.20
N GLY A 41 3.90 20.09 -12.64
CA GLY A 41 5.19 20.62 -12.18
C GLY A 41 6.26 19.62 -11.73
N THR A 42 6.05 18.31 -11.84
CA THR A 42 6.93 17.33 -11.18
C THR A 42 7.07 16.04 -11.99
N HIS A 43 8.32 15.64 -12.21
CA HIS A 43 8.73 14.49 -13.03
C HIS A 43 8.53 13.16 -12.26
N TYR A 44 7.28 12.81 -11.93
CA TYR A 44 6.92 11.50 -11.36
C TYR A 44 5.92 10.75 -12.25
N PRO A 45 6.01 9.41 -12.33
CA PRO A 45 5.06 8.61 -13.09
C PRO A 45 3.67 8.68 -12.43
N LEU A 46 2.61 8.65 -13.25
CA LEU A 46 1.22 8.75 -12.80
C LEU A 46 0.85 7.71 -11.73
N SER A 47 1.51 6.55 -11.74
CA SER A 47 1.32 5.48 -10.75
C SER A 47 1.52 5.97 -9.30
N ILE A 48 2.43 6.91 -9.04
CA ILE A 48 2.64 7.46 -7.69
C ILE A 48 1.39 8.21 -7.21
N ALA A 49 0.74 8.99 -8.08
CA ALA A 49 -0.46 9.72 -7.71
C ALA A 49 -1.62 8.77 -7.37
N PHE A 50 -1.78 7.68 -8.13
CA PHE A 50 -2.77 6.65 -7.82
C PHE A 50 -2.52 5.97 -6.48
N ILE A 51 -1.27 5.61 -6.17
CA ILE A 51 -0.90 5.00 -4.88
C ILE A 51 -1.21 5.95 -3.72
N VAL A 52 -0.86 7.23 -3.84
CA VAL A 52 -1.09 8.22 -2.77
C VAL A 52 -2.58 8.45 -2.54
N VAL A 53 -3.38 8.56 -3.61
CA VAL A 53 -4.84 8.72 -3.47
C VAL A 53 -5.47 7.48 -2.86
N ASN A 54 -5.00 6.28 -3.22
CA ASN A 54 -5.47 5.03 -2.63
C ASN A 54 -5.18 4.98 -1.12
N GLU A 55 -3.92 5.22 -0.72
CA GLU A 55 -3.52 5.27 0.70
C GLU A 55 -4.32 6.33 1.48
N PHE A 56 -4.54 7.50 0.88
CA PHE A 56 -5.36 8.55 1.49
C PHE A 56 -6.82 8.09 1.67
N CYS A 57 -7.41 7.46 0.66
CA CYS A 57 -8.77 6.93 0.71
C CYS A 57 -8.91 5.84 1.78
N GLU A 58 -7.92 4.96 1.90
CA GLU A 58 -7.88 3.92 2.94
C GLU A 58 -7.83 4.54 4.34
N ARG A 59 -6.95 5.53 4.56
CA ARG A 59 -6.87 6.23 5.85
C ARG A 59 -8.15 6.99 6.17
N PHE A 60 -8.71 7.71 5.19
CA PHE A 60 -9.97 8.45 5.37
C PHE A 60 -11.11 7.51 5.74
N SER A 61 -11.27 6.41 5.01
CA SER A 61 -12.31 5.41 5.27
C SER A 61 -12.12 4.76 6.64
N TYR A 62 -10.88 4.44 7.04
CA TYR A 62 -10.58 3.80 8.32
C TYR A 62 -10.93 4.72 9.51
N TYR A 63 -10.46 5.98 9.51
CA TYR A 63 -10.75 6.90 10.60
C TYR A 63 -12.21 7.34 10.60
N GLY A 64 -12.80 7.56 9.42
CA GLY A 64 -14.21 7.93 9.26
C GLY A 64 -15.16 6.85 9.77
N MET A 65 -14.92 5.59 9.41
CA MET A 65 -15.72 4.46 9.90
C MET A 65 -15.64 4.35 11.43
N LYS A 66 -14.45 4.48 12.02
CA LYS A 66 -14.29 4.44 13.47
C LYS A 66 -15.09 5.52 14.19
N ALA A 67 -15.10 6.75 13.65
CA ALA A 67 -15.85 7.86 14.22
C ALA A 67 -17.37 7.69 14.06
N VAL A 68 -17.84 7.37 12.85
CA VAL A 68 -19.27 7.21 12.55
C VAL A 68 -19.86 6.02 13.31
N LEU A 69 -19.14 4.90 13.40
CA LEU A 69 -19.61 3.71 14.11
C LEU A 69 -19.78 3.99 15.61
N SER A 70 -18.81 4.68 16.23
CA SER A 70 -18.90 5.05 17.64
C SER A 70 -20.08 6.00 17.90
N LEU A 71 -20.32 6.98 17.03
CA LEU A 71 -21.47 7.88 17.14
C LEU A 71 -22.79 7.13 16.92
N TYR A 72 -22.83 6.19 15.99
CA TYR A 72 -24.04 5.42 15.68
C TYR A 72 -24.54 4.62 16.89
N PHE A 73 -23.64 3.94 17.62
CA PHE A 73 -24.00 3.17 18.80
C PHE A 73 -24.57 4.05 19.93
N LEU A 74 -23.97 5.22 20.16
CA LEU A 74 -24.39 6.15 21.20
C LEU A 74 -25.71 6.86 20.87
N TYR A 75 -25.85 7.38 19.63
CA TYR A 75 -26.96 8.26 19.27
C TYR A 75 -28.18 7.54 18.69
N PHE A 76 -28.02 6.42 17.99
CA PHE A 76 -29.14 5.72 17.36
C PHE A 76 -29.57 4.46 18.13
N LEU A 77 -28.62 3.70 18.66
CA LEU A 77 -28.94 2.48 19.44
C LEU A 77 -29.12 2.74 20.93
N HIS A 78 -28.71 3.92 21.42
CA HIS A 78 -28.71 4.27 22.85
C HIS A 78 -28.05 3.18 23.71
N TRP A 79 -26.97 2.59 23.20
CA TRP A 79 -26.21 1.59 23.92
C TRP A 79 -25.32 2.22 24.99
N ASP A 80 -25.10 1.47 26.06
CA ASP A 80 -24.16 1.84 27.12
C ASP A 80 -22.73 1.92 26.55
N GLU A 81 -21.89 2.81 27.08
CA GLU A 81 -20.51 3.02 26.62
C GLU A 81 -19.70 1.72 26.68
N THR A 82 -19.95 0.89 27.69
CA THR A 82 -19.28 -0.41 27.88
C THR A 82 -19.58 -1.36 26.72
N THR A 83 -20.86 -1.50 26.37
CA THR A 83 -21.31 -2.36 25.27
C THR A 83 -20.83 -1.84 23.92
N SER A 84 -20.94 -0.53 23.68
CA SER A 84 -20.49 0.12 22.44
C SER A 84 -18.99 -0.06 22.20
N THR A 85 -18.17 0.05 23.25
CA THR A 85 -16.73 -0.13 23.18
C THR A 85 -16.35 -1.58 22.86
N SER A 86 -17.04 -2.55 23.46
CA SER A 86 -16.80 -3.98 23.19
C SER A 86 -17.05 -4.35 21.72
N VAL A 87 -18.16 -3.85 21.15
CA VAL A 87 -18.51 -4.09 19.74
C VAL A 87 -17.56 -3.35 18.82
N TYR A 88 -17.16 -2.13 19.17
CA TYR A 88 -16.16 -1.38 18.41
C TYR A 88 -14.81 -2.11 18.32
N HIS A 89 -14.34 -2.71 19.42
CA HIS A 89 -13.11 -3.51 19.39
C HIS A 89 -13.27 -4.79 18.57
N ALA A 90 -14.43 -5.45 18.65
CA ALA A 90 -14.73 -6.61 17.81
C ALA A 90 -14.77 -6.25 16.32
N PHE A 91 -15.36 -5.11 15.97
CA PHE A 91 -15.32 -4.60 14.59
C PHE A 91 -13.88 -4.30 14.15
N SER A 92 -13.10 -3.60 14.99
CA SER A 92 -11.72 -3.27 14.65
C SER A 92 -10.85 -4.52 14.47
N SER A 93 -11.02 -5.56 15.28
CA SER A 93 -10.27 -6.81 15.13
C SER A 93 -10.65 -7.55 13.84
N LEU A 94 -11.92 -7.53 13.45
CA LEU A 94 -12.38 -8.07 12.17
C LEU A 94 -11.81 -7.30 10.97
N CYS A 95 -11.71 -5.97 11.04
CA CYS A 95 -11.05 -5.18 10.00
C CYS A 95 -9.59 -5.60 9.81
N TYR A 96 -8.86 -5.88 10.89
CA TYR A 96 -7.49 -6.39 10.81
C TYR A 96 -7.42 -7.85 10.36
N PHE A 97 -8.46 -8.64 10.62
CA PHE A 97 -8.53 -10.04 10.19
C PHE A 97 -8.92 -10.19 8.71
N SER A 98 -9.74 -9.28 8.18
CA SER A 98 -10.18 -9.25 6.78
C SER A 98 -9.05 -9.43 5.75
N PRO A 99 -7.91 -8.70 5.81
CA PRO A 99 -6.81 -8.91 4.87
C PRO A 99 -6.16 -10.29 4.98
N VAL A 100 -6.18 -10.94 6.15
CA VAL A 100 -5.67 -12.31 6.33
C VAL A 100 -6.58 -13.30 5.60
N ILE A 101 -7.90 -13.16 5.76
CA ILE A 101 -8.86 -13.97 5.00
C ILE A 101 -8.73 -13.67 3.50
N GLY A 102 -8.59 -12.40 3.13
CA GLY A 102 -8.45 -11.96 1.75
C GLY A 102 -7.21 -12.55 1.08
N ALA A 103 -6.08 -12.57 1.77
CA ALA A 103 -4.85 -13.22 1.29
C ALA A 103 -5.06 -14.73 1.13
N PHE A 104 -5.64 -15.39 2.14
CA PHE A 104 -5.93 -16.82 2.07
C PHE A 104 -6.84 -17.19 0.88
N ILE A 105 -7.86 -16.39 0.62
CA ILE A 105 -8.76 -16.56 -0.54
C ILE A 105 -8.02 -16.26 -1.85
N ALA A 106 -7.23 -15.19 -1.92
CA ALA A 106 -6.46 -14.84 -3.11
C ALA A 106 -5.48 -15.96 -3.48
N ASP A 107 -4.78 -16.52 -2.49
CA ASP A 107 -3.85 -17.62 -2.68
C ASP A 107 -4.56 -18.94 -3.06
N SER A 108 -5.73 -19.19 -2.46
CA SER A 108 -6.49 -20.42 -2.72
C SER A 108 -7.28 -20.40 -4.03
N TRP A 109 -7.76 -19.23 -4.47
CA TRP A 109 -8.71 -19.10 -5.58
C TRP A 109 -8.16 -18.36 -6.80
N LEU A 110 -7.31 -17.35 -6.62
CA LEU A 110 -6.63 -16.63 -7.71
C LEU A 110 -5.18 -17.11 -7.95
N GLY A 111 -4.60 -17.88 -7.03
CA GLY A 111 -3.29 -18.49 -7.13
C GLY A 111 -3.22 -19.67 -8.08
N LYS A 112 -3.58 -19.48 -9.34
CA LYS A 112 -3.10 -20.32 -10.45
C LYS A 112 -3.19 -19.54 -11.74
N TYR A 113 -2.02 -19.09 -12.20
CA TYR A 113 -1.76 -18.77 -13.59
C TYR A 113 -2.43 -19.81 -14.50
N LYS A 114 -3.35 -19.33 -15.33
CA LYS A 114 -3.52 -19.82 -16.70
C LYS A 114 -3.07 -18.70 -17.61
#